data_AF-A0A2D5T0X8-F1
#
_entry.id   AF-A0A2D5T0X8-F1
#
_cell.length_a   1.000
_cell.length_b   1.000
_cell.length_c   1.000
_cell.angle_alpha   90.00
_cell.angle_beta   90.00
_cell.angle_gamma   90.00
#
_symmetry.space_group_name_H-M   'P 1'
#
loop_
_entity.id
_entity.type
_entity.pdbx_description
1 polymer ?
#
loop_
_entity_poly.entity_id
_entity_poly.type
_entity_poly.pdbx_seq_one_letter_code
_entity_poly.pdbx_strand_id
1 'polypeptide(L)'
;KLQVNSYLGITEHTEQIEYYPRGYLAWAQTLIKHKIESSSQAFMHFGNQYQQALTRLVQGLPDALIASFTEDLEESIQTSWQYFLVGKYGAICLTGKLEEIVAIDLFKYVISFLTEDFSLDILDEESRKILHLALKQLNCSVALDNPMLPKQLIRQRYIERLIKQYDLSVK
;
A
#
# COMPACT_ATOMS: atom_id res chain seq x y z
N LYS A 1 -14.55 6.26 -24.65
CA LYS A 1 -15.43 7.37 -24.20
C LYS A 1 -16.51 6.77 -23.33
N LEU A 2 -16.59 7.18 -22.07
CA LEU A 2 -17.66 6.78 -21.17
C LEU A 2 -18.73 7.87 -21.20
N GLN A 3 -19.97 7.47 -21.47
CA GLN A 3 -21.12 8.34 -21.31
C GLN A 3 -21.66 8.14 -19.91
N VAL A 4 -21.62 9.19 -19.10
CA VAL A 4 -22.15 9.17 -17.74
C VAL A 4 -23.45 9.94 -17.72
N ASN A 5 -24.52 9.27 -17.28
CA ASN A 5 -25.80 9.91 -17.01
C ASN A 5 -25.74 10.59 -15.65
N SER A 6 -25.78 11.92 -15.65
CA SER A 6 -25.89 12.73 -14.45
C SER A 6 -27.25 13.43 -14.40
N TYR A 7 -27.59 14.03 -13.26
CA TYR A 7 -28.76 14.89 -13.12
C TYR A 7 -28.82 16.04 -14.16
N LEU A 8 -27.67 16.44 -14.70
CA LEU A 8 -27.54 17.51 -15.71
C LEU A 8 -27.54 16.99 -17.16
N GLY A 9 -27.75 15.69 -17.38
CA GLY A 9 -27.77 15.05 -18.70
C GLY A 9 -26.56 14.15 -18.96
N ILE A 10 -26.47 13.68 -20.22
CA ILE A 10 -25.38 12.82 -20.72
C ILE A 10 -24.14 13.69 -20.92
N THR A 11 -23.09 13.39 -20.18
CA THR A 11 -21.78 14.06 -20.33
C THR A 11 -20.75 13.08 -20.88
N GLU A 12 -19.93 13.54 -21.82
CA GLU A 12 -18.77 12.77 -22.29
C GLU A 12 -17.65 12.90 -21.26
N HIS A 13 -17.33 11.79 -20.58
CA HIS A 13 -16.20 11.74 -19.68
C HIS A 13 -14.98 11.15 -20.40
N THR A 14 -13.89 11.92 -20.44
CA THR A 14 -12.59 11.46 -20.92
C THR A 14 -11.72 11.25 -19.69
N GLU A 15 -11.65 10.01 -19.23
CA GLU A 15 -10.78 9.63 -18.12
C GLU A 15 -9.37 9.36 -18.66
N GLN A 16 -8.39 10.09 -18.18
CA GLN A 16 -6.98 9.76 -18.42
C GLN A 16 -6.60 8.63 -17.47
N ILE A 17 -6.48 7.41 -18.01
CA ILE A 17 -5.95 6.27 -17.26
C ILE A 17 -4.43 6.36 -17.31
N GLU A 18 -3.82 6.82 -16.23
CA GLU A 18 -2.38 6.80 -16.06
C GLU A 18 -1.94 5.40 -15.59
N TYR A 19 -1.21 4.67 -16.45
CA TYR A 19 -0.68 3.35 -16.12
C TYR A 19 0.80 3.43 -15.78
N TYR A 20 1.16 3.01 -14.57
CA TYR A 20 2.53 3.07 -14.07
C TYR A 20 3.14 1.65 -14.01
N PRO A 21 3.97 1.24 -14.98
CA PRO A 21 4.45 -0.15 -15.08
C PRO A 21 5.62 -0.48 -14.13
N ARG A 22 5.77 0.20 -13.00
CA ARG A 22 6.85 -0.10 -12.05
C ARG A 22 6.67 -1.51 -11.47
N GLY A 23 7.76 -2.27 -11.36
CA GLY A 23 7.75 -3.65 -10.85
C GLY A 23 7.33 -4.72 -11.87
N TYR A 24 6.63 -4.36 -12.96
CA TYR A 24 6.10 -5.35 -13.91
C TYR A 24 7.18 -6.10 -14.69
N LEU A 25 8.31 -5.46 -15.02
CA LEU A 25 9.41 -6.16 -15.67
C LEU A 25 10.00 -7.24 -14.75
N ALA A 26 10.20 -6.91 -13.47
CA ALA A 26 10.68 -7.87 -12.48
C ALA A 26 9.66 -9.00 -12.25
N TRP A 27 8.37 -8.67 -12.26
CA TRP A 27 7.30 -9.65 -12.20
C TRP A 27 7.30 -10.57 -13.42
N ALA A 28 7.39 -10.04 -14.64
CA ALA A 28 7.45 -10.83 -15.86
C ALA A 28 8.66 -11.78 -15.87
N GLN A 29 9.83 -11.32 -15.43
CA GLN A 29 11.01 -12.16 -15.26
C GLN A 29 10.76 -13.29 -14.24
N THR A 30 10.01 -13.01 -13.18
CA THR A 30 9.62 -14.02 -12.18
C THR A 30 8.71 -15.08 -12.78
N LEU A 31 7.72 -14.67 -13.59
CA LEU A 31 6.82 -15.59 -14.29
C LEU A 31 7.60 -16.52 -15.22
N ILE A 32 8.53 -15.97 -16.01
CA ILE A 32 9.38 -16.74 -16.92
C ILE A 32 10.26 -17.72 -16.14
N LYS A 33 10.94 -17.24 -15.08
CA LYS A 33 11.84 -18.05 -14.25
C LYS A 33 11.14 -19.27 -13.63
N HIS A 34 9.90 -19.09 -13.17
CA HIS A 34 9.12 -20.15 -12.53
C HIS A 34 8.20 -20.92 -13.48
N LYS A 35 8.29 -20.67 -14.80
CA LYS A 35 7.47 -21.31 -15.83
C LYS A 35 5.97 -21.22 -15.52
N ILE A 36 5.52 -20.03 -15.14
CA ILE A 36 4.11 -19.77 -14.86
C ILE A 36 3.38 -19.53 -16.17
N GLU A 37 2.41 -20.39 -16.48
CA GLU A 37 1.73 -20.43 -17.78
C GLU A 37 0.26 -20.04 -17.71
N SER A 38 -0.30 -19.85 -16.51
CA SER A 38 -1.70 -19.47 -16.31
C SER A 38 -1.89 -18.33 -15.31
N SER A 39 -3.00 -17.61 -15.45
CA SER A 39 -3.39 -16.53 -14.53
C SER A 39 -3.60 -17.04 -13.10
N SER A 40 -4.16 -18.24 -12.94
CA SER A 40 -4.33 -18.88 -11.63
C SER A 40 -2.97 -19.16 -10.97
N GLN A 41 -2.01 -19.72 -11.71
CA GLN A 41 -0.66 -19.94 -11.19
C GLN A 41 0.04 -18.63 -10.81
N ALA A 42 -0.14 -17.57 -11.62
CA ALA A 42 0.41 -16.25 -11.31
C ALA A 42 -0.18 -15.67 -10.02
N PHE A 43 -1.50 -15.78 -9.82
CA PHE A 43 -2.16 -15.35 -8.59
C PHE A 43 -1.67 -16.14 -7.38
N MET A 44 -1.60 -17.47 -7.46
CA MET A 44 -1.07 -18.30 -6.37
C MET A 44 0.37 -17.94 -6.02
N HIS A 45 1.20 -17.67 -7.04
CA HIS A 45 2.58 -17.27 -6.85
C HIS A 45 2.69 -15.88 -6.20
N PHE A 46 1.83 -14.94 -6.60
CA PHE A 46 1.72 -13.63 -5.98
C PHE A 46 1.32 -13.75 -4.50
N GLY A 47 0.27 -14.51 -4.19
CA GLY A 47 -0.20 -14.74 -2.82
C GLY A 47 0.86 -15.39 -1.93
N ASN A 48 1.58 -16.39 -2.44
CA ASN A 48 2.67 -17.03 -1.71
C ASN A 48 3.80 -16.04 -1.38
N GLN A 49 4.21 -15.21 -2.34
CA GLN A 49 5.24 -14.21 -2.08
C GLN A 49 4.73 -13.10 -1.13
N TYR A 50 3.44 -12.75 -1.22
CA TYR A 50 2.79 -11.78 -0.34
C TYR A 50 2.86 -12.26 1.11
N GLN A 51 2.44 -13.50 1.36
CA GLN A 51 2.50 -14.12 2.68
C GLN A 51 3.94 -14.20 3.21
N GLN A 52 4.90 -14.59 2.36
CA GLN A 52 6.31 -14.64 2.76
C GLN A 52 6.86 -13.28 3.17
N ALA A 53 6.50 -12.22 2.44
CA ALA A 53 6.88 -10.85 2.79
C ALA A 53 6.19 -10.43 4.09
N LEU A 54 4.90 -10.73 4.25
CA LEU A 54 4.12 -10.41 5.45
C LEU A 54 4.77 -11.02 6.70
N THR A 55 5.10 -12.31 6.67
CA THR A 55 5.74 -13.01 7.80
C THR A 55 7.05 -12.34 8.25
N ARG A 56 7.79 -11.71 7.33
CA ARG A 56 9.01 -10.96 7.67
C ARG A 56 8.70 -9.59 8.24
N LEU A 57 7.70 -8.90 7.70
CA LEU A 57 7.34 -7.53 8.07
C LEU A 57 6.60 -7.43 9.40
N VAL A 58 5.87 -8.47 9.80
CA VAL A 58 5.14 -8.48 11.08
C VAL A 58 6.03 -8.74 12.30
N GLN A 59 7.31 -9.09 12.10
CA GLN A 59 8.21 -9.35 13.22
C GLN A 59 8.35 -8.11 14.11
N GLY A 60 7.96 -8.24 15.38
CA GLY A 60 7.99 -7.16 16.36
C GLY A 60 6.72 -6.30 16.42
N LEU A 61 5.67 -6.65 15.67
CA LEU A 61 4.33 -6.07 15.85
C LEU A 61 3.53 -6.85 16.90
N PRO A 62 2.57 -6.21 17.60
CA PRO A 62 1.70 -6.90 18.56
C PRO A 62 0.81 -7.95 17.90
N ASP A 63 0.64 -9.11 18.53
CA ASP A 63 -0.17 -10.23 18.01
C ASP A 63 -1.62 -9.82 17.72
N ALA A 64 -2.22 -8.96 18.55
CA ALA A 64 -3.58 -8.48 18.33
C ALA A 64 -3.72 -7.67 17.02
N LEU A 65 -2.71 -6.86 16.69
CA LEU A 65 -2.69 -6.09 15.45
C LEU A 65 -2.52 -7.02 14.26
N ILE A 66 -1.60 -7.99 14.36
CA ILE A 66 -1.36 -8.98 13.31
C ILE A 66 -2.64 -9.78 13.05
N ALA A 67 -3.28 -10.29 14.11
CA ALA A 67 -4.51 -11.05 14.01
C ALA A 67 -5.60 -10.25 13.29
N SER A 68 -5.81 -8.99 13.68
CA SER A 68 -6.82 -8.12 13.06
C SER A 68 -6.51 -7.78 11.60
N PHE A 69 -5.24 -7.60 11.24
CA PHE A 69 -4.85 -7.41 9.83
C PHE A 69 -5.07 -8.68 8.99
N THR A 70 -4.88 -9.86 9.59
CA THR A 70 -4.93 -11.14 8.86
C THR A 70 -6.30 -11.82 8.85
N GLU A 71 -7.32 -11.23 9.49
CA GLU A 71 -8.67 -11.81 9.59
C GLU A 71 -9.24 -12.18 8.20
N ASP A 72 -9.13 -11.26 7.23
CA ASP A 72 -9.55 -11.46 5.83
C ASP A 72 -8.35 -11.40 4.86
N LEU A 73 -7.28 -12.13 5.19
CA LEU A 73 -6.03 -12.06 4.43
C LEU A 73 -6.20 -12.48 2.95
N GLU A 74 -7.04 -13.46 2.65
CA GLU A 74 -7.26 -13.93 1.28
C GLU A 74 -7.91 -12.85 0.41
N GLU A 75 -8.93 -12.16 0.93
CA GLU A 75 -9.58 -11.04 0.25
C GLU A 75 -8.62 -9.85 0.08
N SER A 76 -7.79 -9.59 1.09
CA SER A 76 -6.76 -8.55 1.05
C SER A 76 -5.72 -8.83 -0.05
N ILE A 77 -5.27 -10.08 -0.17
CA ILE A 77 -4.36 -10.52 -1.24
C ILE A 77 -5.03 -10.39 -2.60
N GLN A 78 -6.30 -10.79 -2.72
CA GLN A 78 -7.06 -10.66 -3.97
C GLN A 78 -7.19 -9.19 -4.39
N THR A 79 -7.52 -8.30 -3.46
CA THR A 79 -7.61 -6.86 -3.71
C THR A 79 -6.26 -6.28 -4.15
N SER A 80 -5.19 -6.64 -3.43
CA SER A 80 -3.82 -6.23 -3.76
C SER A 80 -3.40 -6.74 -5.14
N TRP A 81 -3.76 -7.96 -5.50
CA TRP A 81 -3.52 -8.50 -6.83
C TRP A 81 -4.23 -7.70 -7.93
N GLN A 82 -5.51 -7.34 -7.73
CA GLN A 82 -6.23 -6.51 -8.72
C GLN A 82 -5.59 -5.13 -8.86
N TYR A 83 -5.23 -4.49 -7.75
CA TYR A 83 -4.52 -3.20 -7.75
C TYR A 83 -3.14 -3.28 -8.40
N PHE A 84 -2.43 -4.39 -8.20
CA PHE A 84 -1.20 -4.67 -8.89
C PHE A 84 -1.43 -4.79 -10.39
N LEU A 85 -2.43 -5.54 -10.86
CA LEU A 85 -2.70 -5.71 -12.29
C LEU A 85 -3.04 -4.40 -13.01
N VAL A 86 -3.82 -3.53 -12.38
CA VAL A 86 -4.22 -2.23 -12.97
C VAL A 86 -3.17 -1.13 -12.81
N GLY A 87 -2.01 -1.43 -12.23
CA GLY A 87 -0.87 -0.50 -12.17
C GLY A 87 -0.96 0.55 -11.07
N LYS A 88 -1.89 0.40 -10.12
CA LYS A 88 -2.09 1.34 -9.01
C LYS A 88 -0.84 1.46 -8.14
N TYR A 89 -0.18 0.34 -7.86
CA TYR A 89 1.05 0.33 -7.08
C TYR A 89 2.23 0.96 -7.81
N GLY A 90 2.20 1.09 -9.14
CA GLY A 90 3.28 1.79 -9.84
C GLY A 90 3.30 3.31 -9.59
N ALA A 91 2.17 3.88 -9.19
CA ALA A 91 2.09 5.28 -8.76
C ALA A 91 2.53 5.48 -7.31
N ILE A 92 2.45 4.42 -6.49
CA ILE A 92 2.60 4.49 -5.04
C ILE A 92 3.96 3.94 -4.60
N CYS A 93 4.33 2.74 -5.06
CA CYS A 93 5.55 2.06 -4.66
C CYS A 93 6.80 2.75 -5.21
N LEU A 94 7.90 2.63 -4.47
CA LEU A 94 9.20 3.12 -4.90
C LEU A 94 9.66 2.40 -6.18
N THR A 95 9.67 1.07 -6.15
CA THR A 95 10.11 0.21 -7.26
C THR A 95 9.00 -0.70 -7.81
N GLY A 96 7.90 -0.87 -7.07
CA GLY A 96 6.79 -1.77 -7.44
C GLY A 96 7.06 -3.22 -7.08
N LYS A 97 8.03 -3.50 -6.21
CA LYS A 97 8.29 -4.83 -5.68
C LYS A 97 7.18 -5.27 -4.75
N LEU A 98 6.94 -6.57 -4.69
CA LEU A 98 5.86 -7.11 -3.86
C LEU A 98 6.06 -6.81 -2.38
N GLU A 99 7.29 -6.83 -1.89
CA GLU A 99 7.59 -6.48 -0.50
C GLU A 99 7.18 -5.04 -0.16
N GLU A 100 7.29 -4.11 -1.12
CA GLU A 100 6.85 -2.73 -0.95
C GLU A 100 5.32 -2.63 -0.90
N ILE A 101 4.64 -3.42 -1.74
CA ILE A 101 3.18 -3.51 -1.76
C ILE A 101 2.66 -3.97 -0.39
N VAL A 102 3.20 -5.08 0.11
CA VAL A 102 2.81 -5.66 1.41
C VAL A 102 3.11 -4.69 2.55
N ALA A 103 4.28 -4.03 2.51
CA ALA A 103 4.62 -3.02 3.52
C ALA A 103 3.65 -1.83 3.50
N ILE A 104 3.23 -1.36 2.32
CA ILE A 104 2.24 -0.28 2.22
C ILE A 104 0.91 -0.71 2.82
N ASP A 105 0.40 -1.89 2.45
CA ASP A 105 -0.89 -2.37 2.94
C ASP A 105 -0.86 -2.54 4.47
N LEU A 106 0.17 -3.22 4.99
CA LEU A 106 0.36 -3.48 6.41
C LEU A 106 0.55 -2.18 7.21
N PHE A 107 1.52 -1.34 6.85
CA PHE A 107 1.85 -0.19 7.70
C PHE A 107 0.85 0.95 7.57
N LYS A 108 0.11 1.05 6.45
CA LYS A 108 -1.08 1.91 6.39
C LYS A 108 -2.14 1.42 7.37
N TYR A 109 -2.39 0.11 7.41
CA TYR A 109 -3.32 -0.48 8.37
C TYR A 109 -2.86 -0.27 9.82
N VAL A 110 -1.58 -0.52 10.14
CA VAL A 110 -1.00 -0.30 11.48
C VAL A 110 -1.24 1.13 11.95
N ILE A 111 -0.99 2.12 11.08
CA ILE A 111 -1.23 3.53 11.41
C ILE A 111 -2.71 3.76 11.70
N SER A 112 -3.61 3.31 10.82
CA SER A 112 -5.06 3.46 11.01
C SER A 112 -5.54 2.77 12.30
N PHE A 113 -5.05 1.56 12.58
CA PHE A 113 -5.40 0.79 13.77
C PHE A 113 -4.95 1.48 15.05
N LEU A 114 -3.67 1.88 15.14
CA LEU A 114 -3.13 2.51 16.34
C LEU A 114 -3.72 3.90 16.60
N THR A 115 -4.07 4.63 15.54
CA THR A 115 -4.62 5.99 15.66
C THR A 115 -6.14 6.03 15.71
N GLU A 116 -6.79 4.87 15.54
CA GLU A 116 -8.23 4.73 15.26
C GLU A 116 -8.68 5.73 14.17
N ASP A 117 -8.02 5.70 13.03
CA ASP A 117 -8.21 6.63 11.92
C ASP A 117 -8.12 8.11 12.34
N PHE A 118 -7.11 8.43 13.16
CA PHE A 118 -6.86 9.74 13.75
C PHE A 118 -7.92 10.24 14.75
N SER A 119 -8.77 9.35 15.27
CA SER A 119 -9.73 9.71 16.32
C SER A 119 -9.05 9.91 17.68
N LEU A 120 -7.92 9.25 17.92
CA LEU A 120 -7.16 9.38 19.16
C LEU A 120 -6.26 10.61 19.15
N ASP A 121 -6.33 11.41 20.21
CA ASP A 121 -5.49 12.61 20.38
C ASP A 121 -4.12 12.29 20.99
N ILE A 122 -4.03 11.23 21.80
CA ILE A 122 -2.83 10.85 22.56
C ILE A 122 -2.62 9.35 22.44
N LEU A 123 -1.36 8.95 22.22
CA LEU A 123 -0.93 7.56 22.20
C LEU A 123 0.05 7.29 23.34
N ASP A 124 0.01 6.08 23.89
CA ASP A 124 1.01 5.61 24.84
C ASP A 124 2.40 5.49 24.19
N GLU A 125 3.43 5.25 25.01
CA GLU A 125 4.82 5.19 24.52
C GLU A 125 5.09 3.99 23.61
N GLU A 126 4.45 2.83 23.85
CA GLU A 126 4.65 1.63 23.03
C GLU A 126 3.98 1.81 21.66
N SER A 127 2.74 2.30 21.64
CA SER A 127 2.01 2.63 20.41
C SER A 127 2.77 3.68 19.58
N ARG A 128 3.37 4.70 20.21
CA ARG A 128 4.22 5.66 19.50
C ARG A 128 5.47 5.03 18.89
N LYS A 129 6.14 4.11 19.59
CA LYS A 129 7.31 3.37 19.04
C LYS A 129 6.92 2.56 17.80
N ILE A 130 5.79 1.86 17.85
CA ILE A 130 5.27 1.09 16.71
C ILE A 130 4.87 2.03 15.57
N LEU A 131 4.23 3.16 15.87
CA LEU A 131 3.83 4.15 14.89
C LEU A 131 5.05 4.76 14.15
N HIS A 132 6.14 5.03 14.88
CA HIS A 132 7.41 5.46 14.29
C HIS A 132 7.99 4.41 13.34
N LEU A 133 7.99 3.13 13.75
CA LEU A 133 8.44 2.03 12.90
C LEU A 133 7.59 1.95 11.63
N ALA A 134 6.26 2.01 11.77
CA ALA A 134 5.33 1.96 10.66
C ALA A 134 5.56 3.11 9.68
N LEU A 135 5.75 4.33 10.18
CA LEU A 135 6.02 5.50 9.35
C LEU A 135 7.34 5.36 8.59
N LYS A 136 8.39 4.87 9.26
CA LYS A 136 9.70 4.62 8.63
C LYS A 136 9.58 3.60 7.49
N GLN A 137 8.91 2.47 7.73
CA GLN A 137 8.74 1.43 6.72
C GLN A 137 7.89 1.93 5.54
N LEU A 138 6.78 2.63 5.82
CA LEU A 138 5.93 3.22 4.80
C LEU A 138 6.68 4.26 3.93
N ASN A 139 7.66 4.97 4.49
CA ASN A 139 8.50 5.90 3.75
C ASN A 139 9.53 5.20 2.87
N CYS A 140 10.08 4.06 3.29
CA CYS A 140 11.00 3.27 2.48
C CYS A 140 10.30 2.61 1.28
N SER A 141 9.03 2.25 1.41
CA SER A 141 8.30 1.49 0.38
C SER A 141 7.67 2.35 -0.71
N VAL A 142 7.60 3.68 -0.53
CA VAL A 142 6.85 4.58 -1.41
C VAL A 142 7.78 5.50 -2.17
N ALA A 143 7.41 5.80 -3.42
CA ALA A 143 8.06 6.83 -4.21
C ALA A 143 7.78 8.23 -3.64
N LEU A 144 8.67 8.73 -2.77
CA LEU A 144 8.56 10.04 -2.13
C LEU A 144 8.81 11.20 -3.11
N ASP A 145 9.77 11.03 -4.03
CA ASP A 145 10.17 12.04 -5.01
C ASP A 145 9.84 11.58 -6.42
N ASN A 146 8.59 11.75 -6.84
CA ASN A 146 8.25 11.69 -8.25
C ASN A 146 8.12 13.12 -8.79
N PRO A 147 9.07 13.60 -9.63
CA PRO A 147 9.05 14.97 -10.15
C PRO A 147 7.83 15.26 -11.04
N MET A 148 7.10 14.23 -11.47
CA MET A 148 5.85 14.35 -12.22
C MET A 148 4.61 14.45 -11.31
N LEU A 149 4.74 14.18 -10.01
CA LEU A 149 3.65 14.30 -9.05
C LEU A 149 3.59 15.73 -8.46
N PRO A 150 2.38 16.27 -8.18
CA PRO A 150 2.23 17.60 -7.61
C PRO A 150 3.02 17.76 -6.29
N LYS A 151 3.66 18.92 -6.10
CA LYS A 151 4.57 19.23 -4.97
C LYS A 151 3.95 19.19 -3.55
N GLN A 152 2.66 18.86 -3.43
CA GLN A 152 1.97 18.61 -2.15
C GLN A 152 0.95 17.49 -2.36
N LEU A 153 1.43 16.27 -2.45
CA LEU A 153 0.56 15.10 -2.49
C LEU A 153 -0.26 15.03 -1.19
N ILE A 154 -1.50 14.56 -1.29
CA ILE A 154 -2.36 14.22 -0.15
C ILE A 154 -1.60 13.36 0.89
N ARG A 155 -0.66 12.53 0.42
CA ARG A 155 0.27 11.74 1.24
C ARG A 155 1.19 12.60 2.12
N GLN A 156 1.79 13.66 1.60
CA GLN A 156 2.70 14.51 2.38
C GLN A 156 1.94 15.15 3.54
N ARG A 157 0.73 15.64 3.27
CA ARG A 157 -0.17 16.17 4.32
C ARG A 157 -0.57 15.11 5.34
N TYR A 158 -0.80 13.87 4.90
CA TYR A 158 -1.09 12.74 5.78
C TYR A 158 0.08 12.43 6.72
N ILE A 159 1.30 12.37 6.20
CA ILE A 159 2.52 12.13 7.00
C ILE A 159 2.79 13.30 7.95
N GLU A 160 2.73 14.54 7.46
CA GLU A 160 2.92 15.74 8.28
C GLU A 160 1.88 15.82 9.40
N ARG A 161 0.63 15.45 9.13
CA ARG A 161 -0.42 15.35 10.15
C ARG A 161 -0.06 14.31 11.22
N LEU A 162 0.36 13.11 10.84
CA LEU A 162 0.78 12.07 11.78
C LEU A 162 1.91 12.56 12.69
N ILE A 163 2.95 13.13 12.09
CA ILE A 163 4.12 13.63 12.82
C ILE A 163 3.72 14.70 13.83
N LYS A 164 2.88 15.64 13.40
CA LYS A 164 2.43 16.76 14.24
C LYS A 164 1.48 16.31 15.35
N GLN A 165 0.54 15.41 15.08
CA GLN A 165 -0.49 15.01 16.03
C GLN A 165 0.07 14.11 17.13
N TYR A 166 0.99 13.20 16.80
CA TYR A 166 1.51 12.20 17.74
C TYR A 166 2.95 12.45 18.21
N ASP A 167 3.47 13.65 17.95
CA ASP A 167 4.84 14.08 18.24
C ASP A 167 5.88 13.02 17.84
N LEU A 168 5.83 12.63 16.56
CA LEU A 168 6.76 11.67 15.97
C LEU A 168 8.05 12.35 15.48
N SER A 169 8.37 13.52 16.03
CA SER A 169 9.60 14.24 15.74
C SER A 169 10.79 13.41 16.23
N VAL A 170 11.58 12.88 15.31
CA VAL A 170 12.84 12.20 15.65
C VAL A 170 13.79 13.23 16.29
N LYS A 171 14.29 12.93 17.50
CA LYS A 171 15.60 13.44 17.94
C LYS A 171 16.69 12.59 17.32
#